data_AF-A0A2E4YVP9-F1
#
_entry.id   AF-A0A2E4YVP9-F1
#
_cell.length_a   1.000
_cell.length_b   1.000
_cell.length_c   1.000
_cell.angle_alpha   90.00
_cell.angle_beta   90.00
_cell.angle_gamma   90.00
#
_symmetry.space_group_name_H-M   'P 1'
#
loop_
_entity.id
_entity.type
_entity.pdbx_description
1 polymer ?
#
loop_
_entity_poly.entity_id
_entity_poly.type
_entity_poly.pdbx_seq_one_letter_code
_entity_poly.pdbx_strand_id
1 'polypeptide(L)'
;MSSPLTQGAACRSRILVRLTAWLKRCLTKHQMMSVVWPSERRRFTGVVLIVIALLALTSTASGTQVTEVASPATNHSGGIIGGIEMLANASFEVSMNLSELRPVIEAYTAVWCTNCVKTEHSMDEALAQRDVVRIHVHNTTNDPFGSEDGDERWSNRYGDATAADPASGGRYRMIAPTAIVGGSWMHLGTRAEVLDELSDEYNVSLTTAAGWSPMGNLEFKWDVTGNSTGILSYNLSTDARPAGGLECDIEGATLIVTGDCATHSIQVRAAAIEDMIYHDGSNGQSYYPHVARAWYDLGGGLSGTHDLSLPGAWDDHDIHLVLFIEWTDLSTSDNYPAGSEAGMDEECAPGDSKPSGDGCNTCTCSSGTWACTEMGCAATPEQGIPAASVTATLSLFVLACMVHTKAQASKHPHRED
;
A
#
# COMPACT_ATOMS: atom_id res chain seq x y z
N MET A 1 2.25 -16.83 32.04
CA MET A 1 3.54 -16.31 31.53
C MET A 1 3.23 -15.01 30.83
N SER A 2 3.69 -13.90 31.40
CA SER A 2 3.32 -12.53 31.03
C SER A 2 4.25 -11.99 29.95
N SER A 3 3.66 -11.33 28.95
CA SER A 3 4.26 -10.84 27.71
C SER A 3 5.31 -9.71 27.91
N PRO A 4 6.26 -9.52 26.97
CA PRO A 4 7.38 -8.57 27.10
C PRO A 4 6.96 -7.08 27.10
N LEU A 5 5.73 -6.77 26.68
CA LEU A 5 5.20 -5.40 26.59
C LEU A 5 4.91 -4.74 27.96
N THR A 6 4.99 -5.47 29.07
CA THR A 6 4.79 -4.91 30.41
C THR A 6 6.08 -4.39 31.07
N GLN A 7 7.27 -4.63 30.49
CA GLN A 7 8.54 -4.16 31.08
C GLN A 7 8.90 -2.71 30.69
N GLY A 8 8.48 -2.23 29.51
CA GLY A 8 8.74 -0.86 29.06
C GLY A 8 7.94 0.21 29.83
N ALA A 9 6.66 -0.05 30.11
CA ALA A 9 5.80 0.86 30.87
C ALA A 9 6.20 0.93 32.36
N ALA A 10 6.65 -0.18 32.94
CA ALA A 10 7.13 -0.23 34.33
C ALA A 10 8.46 0.53 34.53
N CYS A 11 9.33 0.57 33.50
CA CYS A 11 10.59 1.32 33.55
C CYS A 11 10.37 2.84 33.48
N ARG A 12 9.46 3.29 32.60
CA ARG A 12 9.06 4.72 32.47
C ARG A 12 8.41 5.26 33.75
N SER A 13 7.56 4.48 34.41
CA SER A 13 6.92 4.88 35.67
C SER A 13 7.93 5.03 36.83
N ARG A 14 8.90 4.11 36.95
CA ARG A 14 9.95 4.19 38.00
C ARG A 14 10.90 5.36 37.80
N ILE A 15 11.22 5.73 36.56
CA ILE A 15 12.03 6.92 36.26
C ILE A 15 11.27 8.20 36.60
N LEU A 16 9.98 8.30 36.23
CA LEU A 16 9.15 9.47 36.51
C LEU A 16 8.91 9.66 38.03
N VAL A 17 8.71 8.57 38.78
CA VAL A 17 8.58 8.61 40.25
C VAL A 17 9.90 9.00 40.93
N ARG A 18 11.04 8.54 40.41
CA ARG A 18 12.37 8.96 40.93
C ARG A 18 12.70 10.41 40.59
N LEU A 19 12.32 10.89 39.39
CA LEU A 19 12.48 12.29 38.98
C LEU A 19 11.62 13.23 39.84
N THR A 20 10.36 12.87 40.09
CA THR A 20 9.45 13.67 40.93
C THR A 20 9.88 13.68 42.41
N ALA A 21 10.41 12.57 42.93
CA ALA A 21 11.01 12.53 44.27
C ALA A 21 12.29 13.37 44.37
N TRP A 22 13.13 13.37 43.33
CA TRP A 22 14.33 14.20 43.25
C TRP A 22 14.00 15.70 43.13
N LEU A 23 13.03 16.05 42.28
CA LEU A 23 12.50 17.42 42.15
C LEU A 23 11.91 17.94 43.47
N LYS A 24 11.15 17.12 44.21
CA LYS A 24 10.64 17.49 45.55
C LYS A 24 11.76 17.72 46.56
N ARG A 25 12.85 16.94 46.52
CA ARG A 25 14.04 17.14 47.38
C ARG A 25 14.84 18.39 47.01
N CYS A 26 14.93 18.71 45.72
CA CYS A 26 15.54 19.97 45.25
C CYS A 26 14.72 21.20 45.65
N LEU A 27 13.39 21.13 45.55
CA LEU A 27 12.49 22.22 45.96
C LEU A 27 12.50 22.47 47.48
N THR A 28 12.57 21.42 48.30
CA THR A 28 12.69 21.57 49.76
C THR A 28 14.05 22.12 50.20
N LYS A 29 15.15 21.77 49.51
CA LYS A 29 16.45 22.46 49.69
C LYS A 29 16.40 23.94 49.29
N HIS A 30 15.63 24.30 48.26
CA HIS A 30 15.46 25.68 47.82
C HIS A 30 14.71 26.56 48.84
N GLN A 31 13.79 25.98 49.62
CA GLN A 31 13.12 26.67 50.75
C GLN A 31 14.05 26.95 51.94
N MET A 32 15.11 26.16 52.13
CA MET A 32 16.13 26.43 53.16
C MET A 32 17.19 27.43 52.68
N MET A 33 17.50 27.48 51.39
CA MET A 33 18.52 28.39 50.84
C MET A 33 18.01 29.81 50.56
N SER A 34 16.69 30.06 50.60
CA SER A 34 16.11 31.39 50.36
C SER A 34 16.41 32.45 51.44
N VAL A 35 17.05 32.08 52.55
CA VAL A 35 17.36 33.01 53.64
C VAL A 35 18.79 33.56 53.57
N VAL A 36 19.69 32.96 52.78
CA VAL A 36 21.13 33.20 53.00
C VAL A 36 21.80 33.99 51.86
N TRP A 37 21.80 33.62 50.57
CA TRP A 37 22.70 34.28 49.60
C TRP A 37 22.04 34.64 48.24
N PRO A 38 21.87 35.94 47.88
CA PRO A 38 21.19 36.38 46.63
C PRO A 38 21.98 36.13 45.34
N SER A 39 23.30 35.97 45.41
CA SER A 39 24.19 35.90 44.24
C SER A 39 24.20 34.53 43.53
N GLU A 40 23.91 33.44 44.26
CA GLU A 40 23.83 32.08 43.70
C GLU A 40 22.51 31.81 42.97
N ARG A 41 21.45 32.59 43.27
CA ARG A 41 20.14 32.48 42.63
C ARG A 41 20.24 32.66 41.13
N ARG A 42 20.95 33.69 40.65
CA ARG A 42 21.08 34.03 39.22
C ARG A 42 21.83 32.95 38.42
N ARG A 43 22.80 32.27 39.04
CA ARG A 43 23.57 31.21 38.39
C ARG A 43 22.74 29.92 38.24
N PHE A 44 21.94 29.59 39.25
CA PHE A 44 21.05 28.42 39.21
C PHE A 44 19.88 28.61 38.24
N THR A 45 19.25 29.79 38.18
CA THR A 45 18.19 30.04 37.17
C THR A 45 18.74 29.98 35.75
N GLY A 46 19.95 30.48 35.51
CA GLY A 46 20.59 30.40 34.20
C GLY A 46 20.84 28.96 33.74
N VAL A 47 21.37 28.11 34.62
CA VAL A 47 21.61 26.69 34.30
C VAL A 47 20.30 25.93 34.07
N VAL A 48 19.26 26.19 34.87
CA VAL A 48 17.95 25.55 34.70
C VAL A 48 17.30 25.97 33.38
N LEU A 49 17.37 27.25 33.01
CA LEU A 49 16.84 27.74 31.73
C LEU A 49 17.61 27.17 30.53
N ILE A 50 18.93 27.00 30.63
CA ILE A 50 19.75 26.36 29.59
C ILE A 50 19.39 24.87 29.44
N VAL A 51 19.19 24.15 30.55
CA VAL A 51 18.78 22.74 30.52
C VAL A 51 17.37 22.59 29.95
N ILE A 52 16.43 23.48 30.29
CA ILE A 52 15.08 23.49 29.70
C ILE A 52 15.13 23.84 28.21
N ALA A 53 15.98 24.78 27.80
CA ALA A 53 16.18 25.10 26.39
C ALA A 53 16.82 23.94 25.62
N LEU A 54 17.79 23.24 26.20
CA LEU A 54 18.40 22.03 25.61
C LEU A 54 17.42 20.85 25.53
N LEU A 55 16.56 20.67 26.53
CA LEU A 55 15.48 19.68 26.49
C LEU A 55 14.40 20.04 25.45
N ALA A 56 14.06 21.32 25.31
CA ALA A 56 13.13 21.80 24.28
C ALA A 56 13.72 21.70 22.85
N LEU A 57 15.05 21.72 22.71
CA LEU A 57 15.73 21.45 21.44
C LEU A 57 15.76 19.96 21.07
N THR A 58 15.49 19.04 22.00
CA THR A 58 15.42 17.58 21.73
C THR A 58 14.02 17.07 21.39
N SER A 59 12.99 17.93 21.43
CA SER A 59 11.60 17.52 21.16
C SER A 59 11.13 17.66 19.71
N THR A 60 12.02 18.00 18.77
CA THR A 60 11.71 17.92 17.33
C THR A 60 12.42 16.73 16.71
N ALA A 61 12.12 15.52 17.18
CA ALA A 61 12.15 14.37 16.29
C ALA A 61 10.85 14.47 15.47
N SER A 62 10.88 15.28 14.41
CA SER A 62 9.92 15.11 13.32
C SER A 62 10.20 13.70 12.80
N GLY A 63 9.37 12.73 13.18
CA GLY A 63 9.42 11.41 12.57
C GLY A 63 9.22 11.64 11.09
N THR A 64 10.25 11.39 10.30
CA THR A 64 10.12 11.26 8.85
C THR A 64 9.10 10.15 8.64
N GLN A 65 7.88 10.51 8.23
CA GLN A 65 6.92 9.50 7.79
C GLN A 65 7.52 8.89 6.54
N VAL A 66 7.83 7.59 6.59
CA VAL A 66 8.18 6.82 5.41
C VAL A 66 6.87 6.66 4.65
N THR A 67 6.70 7.43 3.57
CA THR A 67 5.45 7.45 2.78
C THR A 67 5.49 6.50 1.59
N GLU A 68 6.65 5.93 1.28
CA GLU A 68 6.86 5.05 0.13
C GLU A 68 7.67 3.84 0.61
N VAL A 69 6.99 2.69 0.73
CA VAL A 69 7.54 1.41 1.19
C VAL A 69 7.26 0.28 0.19
N ALA A 70 6.68 0.63 -0.95
CA ALA A 70 6.22 -0.30 -1.97
C ALA A 70 6.20 0.42 -3.31
N SER A 71 6.47 -0.33 -4.36
CA SER A 71 6.42 0.16 -5.73
C SER A 71 4.96 0.41 -6.16
N PRO A 72 4.70 1.35 -7.10
CA PRO A 72 3.38 1.49 -7.69
C PRO A 72 2.95 0.18 -8.35
N ALA A 73 1.74 -0.30 -8.04
CA ALA A 73 1.25 -1.56 -8.58
C ALA A 73 0.83 -1.47 -10.05
N THR A 74 0.55 -0.27 -10.55
CA THR A 74 0.01 -0.03 -11.89
C THR A 74 0.73 1.14 -12.55
N ASN A 75 0.80 1.14 -13.89
CA ASN A 75 1.38 2.25 -14.66
C ASN A 75 0.49 3.50 -14.74
N HIS A 76 -0.78 3.36 -14.38
CA HIS A 76 -1.78 4.43 -14.27
C HIS A 76 -2.22 4.60 -12.81
N SER A 77 -2.86 5.71 -12.48
CA SER A 77 -3.44 5.87 -11.15
C SER A 77 -4.70 5.00 -11.04
N GLY A 78 -4.77 4.15 -10.01
CA GLY A 78 -5.83 3.16 -9.84
C GLY A 78 -5.63 2.34 -8.57
N GLY A 79 -6.71 1.74 -8.08
CA GLY A 79 -6.67 0.99 -6.82
C GLY A 79 -7.96 0.24 -6.53
N ILE A 80 -8.04 -0.30 -5.32
CA ILE A 80 -9.20 -1.00 -4.77
C ILE A 80 -9.64 -0.26 -3.52
N ILE A 81 -10.90 0.17 -3.51
CA ILE A 81 -11.51 0.90 -2.39
C ILE A 81 -11.62 -0.02 -1.17
N GLY A 82 -12.00 -1.28 -1.41
CA GLY A 82 -12.13 -2.30 -0.40
C GLY A 82 -13.03 -3.43 -0.88
N GLY A 83 -13.19 -4.45 -0.05
CA GLY A 83 -14.01 -5.61 -0.34
C GLY A 83 -14.71 -6.20 0.87
N ILE A 84 -15.70 -7.04 0.57
CA ILE A 84 -16.44 -7.87 1.52
C ILE A 84 -16.37 -9.32 1.06
N GLU A 85 -16.34 -10.24 2.00
CA GLU A 85 -16.33 -11.68 1.75
C GLU A 85 -17.45 -12.34 2.52
N MET A 86 -18.18 -13.26 1.87
CA MET A 86 -19.29 -13.98 2.47
C MET A 86 -19.27 -15.43 2.00
N LEU A 87 -19.58 -16.37 2.90
CA LEU A 87 -19.72 -17.79 2.55
C LEU A 87 -20.88 -17.98 1.55
N ALA A 88 -20.62 -18.63 0.41
CA ALA A 88 -21.57 -18.75 -0.69
C ALA A 88 -22.43 -20.02 -0.66
N ASN A 89 -22.29 -20.85 0.37
CA ASN A 89 -23.05 -22.11 0.55
C ASN A 89 -24.56 -21.90 0.73
N ALA A 90 -24.98 -20.71 1.17
CA ALA A 90 -26.36 -20.36 1.40
C ALA A 90 -26.63 -18.93 0.93
N SER A 91 -27.90 -18.62 0.63
CA SER A 91 -28.29 -17.26 0.29
C SER A 91 -28.01 -16.30 1.44
N PHE A 92 -27.54 -15.10 1.13
CA PHE A 92 -27.31 -14.04 2.10
C PHE A 92 -27.69 -12.67 1.54
N GLU A 93 -27.93 -11.73 2.45
CA GLU A 93 -28.14 -10.33 2.15
C GLU A 93 -27.46 -9.52 3.25
N VAL A 94 -26.61 -8.58 2.85
CA VAL A 94 -25.87 -7.71 3.77
C VAL A 94 -25.93 -6.28 3.26
N SER A 95 -26.06 -5.35 4.21
CA SER A 95 -25.96 -3.92 3.98
C SER A 95 -24.93 -3.36 4.94
N MET A 96 -23.96 -2.61 4.42
CA MET A 96 -22.88 -2.02 5.21
C MET A 96 -22.46 -0.67 4.67
N ASN A 97 -21.80 0.11 5.53
CA ASN A 97 -21.23 1.37 5.09
C ASN A 97 -19.98 1.12 4.24
N LEU A 98 -19.74 1.92 3.20
CA LEU A 98 -18.54 1.78 2.37
C LEU A 98 -17.23 1.97 3.17
N SER A 99 -17.26 2.73 4.27
CA SER A 99 -16.12 2.87 5.19
C SER A 99 -15.80 1.62 6.02
N GLU A 100 -16.71 0.63 6.04
CA GLU A 100 -16.50 -0.66 6.69
C GLU A 100 -15.91 -1.71 5.74
N LEU A 101 -15.74 -1.38 4.45
CA LEU A 101 -15.07 -2.26 3.50
C LEU A 101 -13.62 -2.50 3.94
N ARG A 102 -13.20 -3.74 3.83
CA ARG A 102 -11.88 -4.17 4.29
C ARG A 102 -10.86 -3.95 3.17
N PRO A 103 -9.61 -3.57 3.49
CA PRO A 103 -8.54 -3.54 2.49
C PRO A 103 -8.41 -4.89 1.80
N VAL A 104 -8.26 -4.87 0.48
CA VAL A 104 -8.04 -6.07 -0.34
C VAL A 104 -6.55 -6.26 -0.57
N ILE A 105 -6.06 -7.48 -0.40
CA ILE A 105 -4.73 -7.90 -0.78
C ILE A 105 -4.85 -8.98 -1.85
N GLU A 106 -4.27 -8.72 -3.02
CA GLU A 106 -4.14 -9.72 -4.08
C GLU A 106 -2.69 -10.23 -4.08
N ALA A 107 -2.48 -11.54 -3.89
CA ALA A 107 -1.15 -12.14 -3.83
C ALA A 107 -0.97 -13.18 -4.94
N TYR A 108 -0.01 -12.94 -5.84
CA TYR A 108 0.38 -13.89 -6.88
C TYR A 108 1.36 -14.91 -6.31
N THR A 109 0.95 -16.17 -6.31
CA THR A 109 1.61 -17.25 -5.58
C THR A 109 1.62 -18.55 -6.39
N ALA A 110 2.29 -19.57 -5.85
CA ALA A 110 2.21 -20.92 -6.38
C ALA A 110 2.51 -22.01 -5.34
N VAL A 111 1.96 -23.21 -5.53
CA VAL A 111 2.20 -24.40 -4.70
C VAL A 111 3.64 -24.89 -4.74
N TRP A 112 4.39 -24.50 -5.78
CA TRP A 112 5.82 -24.83 -5.94
C TRP A 112 6.75 -23.71 -5.46
N CYS A 113 6.21 -22.55 -5.09
CA CYS A 113 7.00 -21.38 -4.73
C CYS A 113 7.35 -21.37 -3.24
N THR A 114 8.57 -21.78 -2.89
CA THR A 114 9.07 -21.73 -1.50
C THR A 114 9.24 -20.32 -0.96
N ASN A 115 9.54 -19.35 -1.83
CA ASN A 115 9.64 -17.96 -1.42
C ASN A 115 8.27 -17.36 -1.09
N CYS A 116 7.19 -17.84 -1.70
CA CYS A 116 5.84 -17.40 -1.41
C CYS A 116 5.46 -17.69 0.04
N VAL A 117 5.83 -18.87 0.56
CA VAL A 117 5.64 -19.19 1.98
C VAL A 117 6.26 -18.14 2.92
N LYS A 118 7.44 -17.62 2.58
CA LYS A 118 8.11 -16.61 3.40
C LYS A 118 7.37 -15.27 3.37
N THR A 119 6.99 -14.83 2.17
CA THR A 119 6.27 -13.57 1.98
C THR A 119 4.90 -13.62 2.66
N GLU A 120 4.20 -14.74 2.55
CA GLU A 120 2.93 -14.98 3.25
C GLU A 120 3.09 -14.89 4.77
N HIS A 121 4.11 -15.51 5.37
CA HIS A 121 4.36 -15.39 6.81
C HIS A 121 4.66 -13.93 7.25
N SER A 122 5.42 -13.17 6.46
CA SER A 122 5.67 -11.75 6.74
C SER A 122 4.39 -10.92 6.64
N MET A 123 3.53 -11.22 5.67
CA MET A 123 2.21 -10.60 5.56
C MET A 123 1.32 -10.96 6.75
N ASP A 124 1.23 -12.24 7.14
CA ASP A 124 0.44 -12.70 8.29
C ASP A 124 0.87 -12.01 9.61
N GLU A 125 2.17 -11.77 9.79
CA GLU A 125 2.68 -11.00 10.95
C GLU A 125 2.12 -9.57 10.97
N ALA A 126 2.08 -8.90 9.82
CA ALA A 126 1.51 -7.55 9.67
C ALA A 126 -0.03 -7.53 9.87
N LEU A 127 -0.69 -8.65 9.59
CA LEU A 127 -2.15 -8.81 9.66
C LEU A 127 -2.69 -9.20 11.04
N ALA A 128 -1.85 -9.51 12.02
CA ALA A 128 -2.26 -10.08 13.31
C ALA A 128 -3.35 -9.31 14.09
N GLN A 129 -3.62 -8.04 13.76
CA GLN A 129 -4.69 -7.22 14.35
C GLN A 129 -5.57 -6.49 13.31
N ARG A 130 -5.54 -6.91 12.04
CA ARG A 130 -6.25 -6.25 10.94
C ARG A 130 -7.21 -7.22 10.27
N ASP A 131 -8.38 -6.70 9.92
CA ASP A 131 -9.34 -7.43 9.10
C ASP A 131 -9.16 -7.00 7.65
N VAL A 132 -8.85 -7.95 6.78
CA VAL A 132 -8.54 -7.75 5.37
C VAL A 132 -9.24 -8.82 4.54
N VAL A 133 -9.49 -8.51 3.27
CA VAL A 133 -9.84 -9.51 2.25
C VAL A 133 -8.54 -9.95 1.59
N ARG A 134 -8.29 -11.26 1.55
CA ARG A 134 -7.15 -11.84 0.83
C ARG A 134 -7.65 -12.59 -0.39
N ILE A 135 -6.93 -12.44 -1.49
CA ILE A 135 -7.19 -13.15 -2.73
C ILE A 135 -5.85 -13.69 -3.24
N HIS A 136 -5.63 -15.00 -3.14
CA HIS A 136 -4.42 -15.64 -3.63
C HIS A 136 -4.63 -16.10 -5.07
N VAL A 137 -3.93 -15.44 -5.99
CA VAL A 137 -3.93 -15.72 -7.42
C VAL A 137 -2.83 -16.73 -7.68
N HIS A 138 -3.22 -17.96 -8.03
CA HIS A 138 -2.26 -19.02 -8.34
C HIS A 138 -1.85 -18.97 -9.82
N ASN A 139 -0.56 -19.14 -10.08
CA ASN A 139 0.01 -19.17 -11.43
C ASN A 139 -0.42 -20.40 -12.22
N THR A 140 -0.89 -20.31 -13.46
CA THR A 140 -1.29 -21.52 -14.23
C THR A 140 -0.15 -22.50 -14.54
N THR A 141 1.10 -22.06 -14.48
CA THR A 141 2.28 -22.87 -14.80
C THR A 141 2.63 -23.81 -13.64
N ASN A 142 2.38 -25.11 -13.84
CA ASN A 142 2.66 -26.18 -12.87
C ASN A 142 1.97 -26.01 -11.51
N ASP A 143 0.88 -25.24 -11.45
CA ASP A 143 0.04 -25.11 -10.27
C ASP A 143 -1.37 -25.63 -10.58
N PRO A 144 -1.91 -26.57 -9.80
CA PRO A 144 -3.25 -27.10 -10.02
C PRO A 144 -4.38 -26.09 -9.69
N PHE A 145 -4.06 -24.98 -9.05
CA PHE A 145 -5.05 -23.99 -8.61
C PHE A 145 -5.13 -22.77 -9.52
N GLY A 146 -4.16 -22.58 -10.41
CA GLY A 146 -4.16 -21.45 -11.32
C GLY A 146 -5.31 -21.50 -12.32
N SER A 147 -5.79 -20.32 -12.71
CA SER A 147 -6.82 -20.14 -13.74
C SER A 147 -6.36 -19.09 -14.76
N GLU A 148 -6.76 -19.28 -16.02
CA GLU A 148 -6.45 -18.34 -17.10
C GLU A 148 -6.99 -16.93 -16.79
N ASP A 149 -8.20 -16.84 -16.24
CA ASP A 149 -8.81 -15.58 -15.80
C ASP A 149 -7.98 -14.87 -14.71
N GLY A 150 -7.39 -15.64 -13.78
CA GLY A 150 -6.54 -15.10 -12.72
C GLY A 150 -5.21 -14.56 -13.25
N ASP A 151 -4.55 -15.32 -14.15
CA ASP A 151 -3.33 -14.89 -14.82
C ASP A 151 -3.60 -13.67 -15.73
N GLU A 152 -4.71 -13.66 -16.47
CA GLU A 152 -5.11 -12.53 -17.31
C GLU A 152 -5.36 -11.28 -16.47
N ARG A 153 -6.15 -11.38 -15.39
CA ARG A 153 -6.38 -10.28 -14.46
C ARG A 153 -5.07 -9.73 -13.93
N TRP A 154 -4.19 -10.61 -13.45
CA TRP A 154 -2.89 -10.20 -12.90
C TRP A 154 -2.03 -9.49 -13.96
N SER A 155 -1.90 -10.09 -15.13
CA SER A 155 -1.11 -9.55 -16.24
C SER A 155 -1.64 -8.20 -16.72
N ASN A 156 -2.96 -8.05 -16.86
CA ASN A 156 -3.60 -6.83 -17.35
C ASN A 156 -3.47 -5.69 -16.34
N ARG A 157 -3.61 -5.97 -15.04
CA ARG A 157 -3.60 -4.93 -14.01
C ARG A 157 -2.20 -4.61 -13.51
N TYR A 158 -1.40 -5.62 -13.21
CA TYR A 158 -0.14 -5.48 -12.49
C TYR A 158 1.09 -5.86 -13.33
N GLY A 159 0.87 -6.40 -14.53
CA GLY A 159 1.93 -6.98 -15.33
C GLY A 159 3.00 -5.98 -15.79
N ASP A 160 2.59 -4.78 -16.14
CA ASP A 160 3.55 -3.74 -16.54
C ASP A 160 4.45 -3.30 -15.38
N ALA A 161 3.86 -3.02 -14.21
CA ALA A 161 4.59 -2.62 -13.03
C ALA A 161 5.54 -3.73 -12.56
N THR A 162 5.07 -4.98 -12.56
CA THR A 162 5.89 -6.15 -12.27
C THR A 162 7.07 -6.25 -13.24
N ALA A 163 6.83 -6.07 -14.55
CA ALA A 163 7.88 -6.11 -15.55
C ALA A 163 8.86 -4.93 -15.46
N ALA A 164 8.43 -3.76 -15.00
CA ALA A 164 9.27 -2.59 -14.80
C ALA A 164 10.19 -2.71 -13.57
N ASP A 165 9.79 -3.54 -12.60
CA ASP A 165 10.55 -3.73 -11.37
C ASP A 165 11.92 -4.41 -11.64
N PRO A 166 13.05 -3.85 -11.16
CA PRO A 166 14.37 -4.44 -11.35
C PRO A 166 14.50 -5.87 -10.81
N ALA A 167 13.78 -6.25 -9.76
CA ALA A 167 13.82 -7.57 -9.18
C ALA A 167 13.09 -8.63 -10.02
N SER A 168 12.21 -8.22 -10.96
CA SER A 168 11.67 -9.12 -12.00
C SER A 168 12.64 -9.35 -13.17
N GLY A 169 13.79 -8.66 -13.20
CA GLY A 169 14.71 -8.73 -14.32
C GLY A 169 14.20 -8.06 -15.61
N GLY A 170 13.18 -7.21 -15.51
CA GLY A 170 12.77 -6.33 -16.61
C GLY A 170 11.89 -6.97 -17.69
N ARG A 171 11.36 -8.19 -17.46
CA ARG A 171 10.72 -9.01 -18.52
C ARG A 171 9.52 -9.83 -18.08
N TYR A 172 9.45 -10.23 -16.81
CA TYR A 172 8.37 -11.11 -16.34
C TYR A 172 7.20 -10.26 -15.84
N ARG A 173 6.07 -10.36 -16.53
CA ARG A 173 4.81 -9.70 -16.15
C ARG A 173 4.10 -10.36 -14.96
N MET A 174 4.36 -11.64 -14.75
CA MET A 174 3.78 -12.43 -13.67
C MET A 174 4.93 -13.14 -12.97
N ILE A 175 5.19 -12.77 -11.72
CA ILE A 175 6.26 -13.36 -10.91
C ILE A 175 5.73 -13.61 -9.51
N ALA A 176 6.04 -14.79 -8.97
CA ALA A 176 5.68 -15.16 -7.61
C ALA A 176 6.93 -15.16 -6.73
N PRO A 177 6.86 -14.66 -5.48
CA PRO A 177 5.73 -13.97 -4.87
C PRO A 177 5.66 -12.48 -5.25
N THR A 178 4.45 -12.00 -5.50
CA THR A 178 4.14 -10.56 -5.55
C THR A 178 2.81 -10.32 -4.87
N ALA A 179 2.71 -9.33 -3.99
CA ALA A 179 1.47 -8.96 -3.31
C ALA A 179 1.13 -7.50 -3.57
N ILE A 180 -0.15 -7.23 -3.84
CA ILE A 180 -0.68 -5.89 -4.07
C ILE A 180 -1.66 -5.54 -2.95
N VAL A 181 -1.32 -4.52 -2.16
CA VAL A 181 -2.19 -4.01 -1.10
C VAL A 181 -3.03 -2.86 -1.64
N GLY A 182 -4.35 -2.95 -1.47
CA GLY A 182 -5.31 -1.90 -1.87
C GLY A 182 -5.31 -1.61 -3.37
N GLY A 183 -4.83 -2.55 -4.20
CA GLY A 183 -4.72 -2.40 -5.64
C GLY A 183 -3.65 -1.43 -6.15
N SER A 184 -2.85 -0.81 -5.26
CA SER A 184 -1.91 0.27 -5.63
C SER A 184 -0.48 0.07 -5.09
N TRP A 185 -0.29 -0.71 -4.03
CA TRP A 185 1.01 -0.85 -3.35
C TRP A 185 1.58 -2.26 -3.58
N MET A 186 2.62 -2.36 -4.41
CA MET A 186 3.26 -3.62 -4.80
C MET A 186 4.43 -3.97 -3.89
N HIS A 187 4.38 -5.17 -3.32
CA HIS A 187 5.46 -5.82 -2.59
C HIS A 187 5.96 -7.01 -3.41
N LEU A 188 7.16 -6.90 -3.96
CA LEU A 188 7.73 -7.93 -4.84
C LEU A 188 8.81 -8.74 -4.12
N GLY A 189 8.68 -10.07 -4.15
CA GLY A 189 9.66 -10.97 -3.56
C GLY A 189 9.54 -11.10 -2.04
N THR A 190 10.68 -11.35 -1.38
CA THR A 190 10.75 -11.74 0.05
C THR A 190 11.60 -10.79 0.88
N ARG A 191 11.93 -9.60 0.38
CA ARG A 191 12.84 -8.66 1.04
C ARG A 191 12.15 -7.32 1.17
N ALA A 192 12.36 -6.67 2.30
CA ALA A 192 12.00 -5.29 2.44
C ALA A 192 12.90 -4.42 1.55
N GLU A 193 12.32 -3.37 0.96
CA GLU A 193 13.04 -2.44 0.09
C GLU A 193 13.59 -1.23 0.84
N VAL A 194 12.82 -0.73 1.81
CA VAL A 194 13.01 0.53 2.52
C VAL A 194 13.18 0.32 4.02
N LEU A 195 12.39 -0.57 4.61
CA LEU A 195 12.43 -0.86 6.05
C LEU A 195 13.31 -2.09 6.35
N ASP A 196 13.48 -2.38 7.65
CA ASP A 196 14.29 -3.51 8.10
C ASP A 196 13.59 -4.86 7.87
N GLU A 197 12.25 -4.89 7.98
CA GLU A 197 11.43 -6.09 7.89
C GLU A 197 10.28 -5.91 6.91
N LEU A 198 9.98 -6.94 6.12
CA LEU A 198 8.90 -6.90 5.11
C LEU A 198 7.52 -6.76 5.77
N SER A 199 7.34 -7.31 6.97
CA SER A 199 6.11 -7.16 7.75
C SER A 199 5.84 -5.70 8.14
N ASP A 200 6.88 -4.89 8.37
CA ASP A 200 6.71 -3.46 8.64
C ASP A 200 6.25 -2.70 7.38
N GLU A 201 6.73 -3.08 6.20
CA GLU A 201 6.32 -2.47 4.93
C GLU A 201 4.86 -2.79 4.60
N TYR A 202 4.46 -4.06 4.77
CA TYR A 202 3.04 -4.45 4.68
C TYR A 202 2.17 -3.62 5.63
N ASN A 203 2.61 -3.44 6.89
CA ASN A 203 1.85 -2.66 7.87
C ASN A 203 1.67 -1.19 7.46
N VAL A 204 2.69 -0.57 6.85
CA VAL A 204 2.58 0.78 6.30
C VAL A 204 1.61 0.82 5.12
N SER A 205 1.77 -0.05 4.11
CA SER A 205 0.86 -0.10 2.96
C SER A 205 -0.60 -0.37 3.37
N LEU A 206 -0.83 -1.25 4.34
CA LEU A 206 -2.17 -1.54 4.88
C LEU A 206 -2.78 -0.35 5.60
N THR A 207 -1.96 0.43 6.32
CA THR A 207 -2.42 1.66 6.98
C THR A 207 -2.81 2.71 5.94
N THR A 208 -2.03 2.83 4.87
CA THR A 208 -2.30 3.78 3.80
C THR A 208 -3.52 3.38 2.98
N ALA A 209 -3.66 2.09 2.64
CA ALA A 209 -4.84 1.56 1.94
C ALA A 209 -6.13 1.75 2.75
N ALA A 210 -6.08 1.52 4.07
CA ALA A 210 -7.22 1.76 4.97
C ALA A 210 -7.54 3.26 5.19
N GLY A 211 -6.69 4.18 4.72
CA GLY A 211 -6.92 5.62 4.83
C GLY A 211 -8.04 6.15 3.94
N TRP A 212 -8.54 5.32 3.01
CA TRP A 212 -9.65 5.65 2.13
C TRP A 212 -10.98 5.45 2.87
N SER A 213 -11.73 6.54 3.06
CA SER A 213 -13.04 6.50 3.74
C SER A 213 -14.15 6.95 2.79
N PRO A 214 -14.56 6.11 1.82
CA PRO A 214 -15.69 6.42 0.95
C PRO A 214 -16.97 6.59 1.78
N MET A 215 -17.85 7.51 1.33
CA MET A 215 -19.16 7.72 1.94
C MET A 215 -20.26 7.05 1.12
N GLY A 216 -21.17 6.38 1.80
CA GLY A 216 -22.25 5.65 1.16
C GLY A 216 -22.46 4.28 1.78
N ASN A 217 -23.36 3.50 1.19
CA ASN A 217 -23.64 2.13 1.62
C ASN A 217 -23.61 1.16 0.43
N LEU A 218 -23.13 -0.05 0.70
CA LEU A 218 -23.20 -1.20 -0.18
C LEU A 218 -24.31 -2.13 0.32
N GLU A 219 -25.22 -2.49 -0.57
CA GLU A 219 -26.08 -3.66 -0.43
C GLU A 219 -25.49 -4.77 -1.31
N PHE A 220 -25.29 -5.94 -0.74
CA PHE A 220 -24.76 -7.12 -1.43
C PHE A 220 -25.61 -8.33 -1.10
N LYS A 221 -26.07 -9.02 -2.14
CA LYS A 221 -27.00 -10.14 -2.03
C LYS A 221 -26.56 -11.28 -2.93
N TRP A 222 -26.71 -12.49 -2.39
CA TRP A 222 -26.53 -13.75 -3.10
C TRP A 222 -27.77 -14.62 -2.88
N ASP A 223 -28.46 -14.97 -3.97
CA ASP A 223 -29.60 -15.89 -3.95
C ASP A 223 -29.22 -17.21 -4.63
N VAL A 224 -29.05 -18.28 -3.86
CA VAL A 224 -28.77 -19.62 -4.40
C VAL A 224 -29.96 -20.12 -5.21
N THR A 225 -29.71 -20.49 -6.48
CA THR A 225 -30.74 -21.02 -7.41
C THR A 225 -30.57 -22.50 -7.71
N GLY A 226 -29.39 -23.05 -7.45
CA GLY A 226 -29.05 -24.44 -7.73
C GLY A 226 -27.76 -24.88 -7.04
N ASN A 227 -27.23 -26.03 -7.43
CA ASN A 227 -25.93 -26.46 -6.92
C ASN A 227 -24.82 -25.62 -7.56
N SER A 228 -24.13 -24.82 -6.76
CA SER A 228 -23.09 -23.87 -7.21
C SER A 228 -23.58 -22.80 -8.21
N THR A 229 -24.89 -22.53 -8.29
CA THR A 229 -25.44 -21.44 -9.11
C THR A 229 -26.28 -20.51 -8.26
N GLY A 230 -26.25 -19.22 -8.57
CA GLY A 230 -27.03 -18.22 -7.85
C GLY A 230 -27.05 -16.88 -8.55
N ILE A 231 -27.87 -15.98 -8.02
CA ILE A 231 -28.03 -14.62 -8.51
C ILE A 231 -27.28 -13.70 -7.54
N LEU A 232 -26.27 -13.01 -8.06
CA LEU A 232 -25.57 -11.95 -7.35
C LEU A 232 -26.24 -10.62 -7.66
N SER A 233 -26.67 -9.88 -6.64
CA SER A 233 -27.14 -8.50 -6.78
C SER A 233 -26.33 -7.57 -5.89
N TYR A 234 -26.02 -6.38 -6.40
CA TYR A 234 -25.37 -5.34 -5.61
C TYR A 234 -25.99 -3.97 -5.90
N ASN A 235 -25.93 -3.09 -4.90
CA ASN A 235 -26.34 -1.71 -5.02
C ASN A 235 -25.42 -0.81 -4.16
N LEU A 236 -24.79 0.15 -4.82
CA LEU A 236 -23.87 1.12 -4.28
C LEU A 236 -24.61 2.46 -4.21
N SER A 237 -24.97 2.84 -3.00
CA SER A 237 -25.47 4.18 -2.73
C SER A 237 -24.29 5.06 -2.32
N THR A 238 -23.95 6.06 -3.10
CA THR A 238 -22.98 7.08 -2.68
C THR A 238 -23.74 8.25 -2.07
N ASP A 239 -23.35 8.69 -0.88
CA ASP A 239 -23.94 9.92 -0.33
C ASP A 239 -23.50 11.08 -1.21
N ALA A 240 -24.45 11.68 -1.92
CA ALA A 240 -24.24 12.83 -2.79
C ALA A 240 -23.90 14.08 -1.95
N ARG A 241 -22.69 14.15 -1.39
CA ARG A 241 -21.98 15.39 -1.05
C ARG A 241 -20.63 15.09 -0.36
N PRO A 242 -19.52 15.63 -0.87
CA PRO A 242 -18.44 16.04 0.00
C PRO A 242 -18.96 17.17 0.91
N ALA A 243 -18.62 17.14 2.19
CA ALA A 243 -18.78 18.30 3.06
C ALA A 243 -17.84 19.43 2.58
N GLY A 244 -18.30 20.23 1.60
CA GLY A 244 -17.65 21.48 1.17
C GLY A 244 -17.02 21.55 -0.23
N GLY A 245 -17.33 20.64 -1.17
CA GLY A 245 -16.79 20.67 -2.55
C GLY A 245 -17.79 21.11 -3.62
N LEU A 246 -17.31 21.74 -4.70
CA LEU A 246 -18.11 22.20 -5.85
C LEU A 246 -18.89 21.05 -6.52
N GLU A 247 -20.07 21.39 -7.00
CA GLU A 247 -21.02 20.54 -7.72
C GLU A 247 -20.42 20.08 -9.07
N CYS A 248 -20.14 18.79 -9.21
CA CYS A 248 -19.85 18.14 -10.49
C CYS A 248 -21.08 17.30 -10.84
N ASP A 249 -21.83 17.73 -11.87
CA ASP A 249 -23.00 17.06 -12.45
C ASP A 249 -22.50 15.98 -13.42
N ILE A 250 -22.72 14.69 -13.13
CA ILE A 250 -22.25 13.59 -13.99
C ILE A 250 -23.25 12.43 -13.99
N GLU A 251 -23.77 12.09 -15.17
CA GLU A 251 -24.42 10.81 -15.47
C GLU A 251 -23.35 9.71 -15.60
N GLY A 252 -23.47 8.62 -14.84
CA GLY A 252 -22.52 7.50 -14.83
C GLY A 252 -21.74 7.38 -13.52
N ALA A 253 -21.43 6.15 -13.10
CA ALA A 253 -20.87 5.79 -11.79
C ALA A 253 -19.48 6.40 -11.54
N THR A 254 -19.44 7.67 -11.15
CA THR A 254 -18.20 8.40 -10.81
C THR A 254 -18.20 8.67 -9.31
N LEU A 255 -17.28 8.04 -8.57
CA LEU A 255 -17.12 8.31 -7.13
C LEU A 255 -16.24 9.56 -6.98
N ILE A 256 -16.76 10.56 -6.29
CA ILE A 256 -16.01 11.79 -6.00
C ILE A 256 -15.04 11.51 -4.84
N VAL A 257 -13.75 11.38 -5.14
CA VAL A 257 -12.69 11.47 -4.15
C VAL A 257 -12.28 12.95 -4.03
N THR A 258 -12.14 13.44 -2.81
CA THR A 258 -11.92 14.87 -2.50
C THR A 258 -10.74 15.48 -3.26
N GLY A 259 -10.98 16.58 -3.99
CA GLY A 259 -9.96 17.59 -4.28
C GLY A 259 -9.88 18.10 -5.71
N ASP A 260 -10.13 17.24 -6.70
CA ASP A 260 -10.16 17.59 -8.13
C ASP A 260 -11.19 16.69 -8.80
N CYS A 261 -12.00 17.21 -9.73
CA CYS A 261 -12.93 16.39 -10.53
C CYS A 261 -12.14 15.58 -11.60
N ALA A 262 -11.14 14.80 -11.15
CA ALA A 262 -10.59 13.72 -11.95
C ALA A 262 -11.68 12.66 -12.11
N THR A 263 -12.01 12.34 -13.37
CA THR A 263 -13.00 11.32 -13.70
C THR A 263 -12.42 9.96 -13.34
N HIS A 264 -12.91 9.37 -12.26
CA HIS A 264 -12.56 8.00 -11.91
C HIS A 264 -13.63 7.06 -12.45
N SER A 265 -13.22 6.00 -13.15
CA SER A 265 -14.13 4.89 -13.46
C SER A 265 -14.18 3.93 -12.28
N ILE A 266 -15.37 3.47 -11.93
CA ILE A 266 -15.57 2.41 -10.94
C ILE A 266 -15.83 1.11 -11.69
N GLN A 267 -15.28 0.02 -11.18
CA GLN A 267 -15.66 -1.33 -11.59
C GLN A 267 -15.97 -2.18 -10.35
N VAL A 268 -17.08 -2.90 -10.40
CA VAL A 268 -17.43 -3.87 -9.37
C VAL A 268 -16.99 -5.24 -9.85
N ARG A 269 -16.23 -5.91 -9.01
CA ARG A 269 -15.69 -7.24 -9.29
C ARG A 269 -16.19 -8.21 -8.25
N ALA A 270 -16.27 -9.48 -8.63
CA ALA A 270 -16.37 -10.56 -7.68
C ALA A 270 -15.35 -11.67 -7.98
N ALA A 271 -14.99 -12.41 -6.94
CA ALA A 271 -14.19 -13.62 -7.04
C ALA A 271 -14.79 -14.73 -6.17
N ALA A 272 -14.78 -15.95 -6.70
CA ALA A 272 -15.03 -17.15 -5.89
C ALA A 272 -13.70 -17.59 -5.27
N ILE A 273 -13.63 -17.54 -3.95
CA ILE A 273 -12.45 -17.87 -3.17
C ILE A 273 -12.72 -19.18 -2.43
N GLU A 274 -11.78 -20.10 -2.50
CA GLU A 274 -11.78 -21.26 -1.64
C GLU A 274 -10.99 -20.92 -0.37
N ASP A 275 -11.65 -21.01 0.80
CA ASP A 275 -11.07 -20.53 2.05
C ASP A 275 -9.81 -21.33 2.40
N MET A 276 -9.84 -22.66 2.27
CA MET A 276 -8.72 -23.54 2.60
C MET A 276 -8.64 -24.80 1.73
N ILE A 277 -7.64 -24.90 0.86
CA ILE A 277 -7.40 -26.12 0.07
C ILE A 277 -6.33 -27.01 0.70
N TYR A 278 -6.58 -28.31 0.83
CA TYR A 278 -5.56 -29.32 1.10
C TYR A 278 -4.88 -29.85 -0.17
N HIS A 279 -3.56 -29.66 -0.26
CA HIS A 279 -2.73 -30.20 -1.34
C HIS A 279 -1.28 -30.34 -0.90
N ASP A 280 -0.61 -31.43 -1.28
CA ASP A 280 0.80 -31.66 -0.91
C ASP A 280 1.75 -30.96 -1.91
N GLY A 281 1.98 -29.66 -1.71
CA GLY A 281 2.76 -28.86 -2.64
C GLY A 281 4.27 -28.94 -2.41
N SER A 282 5.02 -28.75 -3.49
CA SER A 282 6.48 -28.89 -3.47
C SER A 282 7.21 -27.76 -2.72
N ASN A 283 6.49 -26.70 -2.34
CA ASN A 283 7.00 -25.65 -1.45
C ASN A 283 7.00 -26.04 0.04
N GLY A 284 6.50 -27.24 0.39
CA GLY A 284 6.48 -27.76 1.76
C GLY A 284 5.25 -27.36 2.58
N GLN A 285 4.22 -26.80 1.95
CA GLN A 285 2.92 -26.56 2.56
C GLN A 285 1.92 -27.65 2.17
N SER A 286 0.95 -27.86 3.04
CA SER A 286 -0.18 -28.77 2.77
C SER A 286 -1.53 -28.08 2.70
N TYR A 287 -1.57 -26.80 3.09
CA TYR A 287 -2.79 -26.02 3.21
C TYR A 287 -2.59 -24.68 2.53
N TYR A 288 -3.49 -24.34 1.61
CA TYR A 288 -3.43 -23.13 0.81
C TYR A 288 -4.70 -22.32 1.05
N PRO A 289 -4.61 -21.22 1.82
CA PRO A 289 -5.76 -20.39 2.11
C PRO A 289 -6.11 -19.47 0.94
N HIS A 290 -7.34 -18.98 0.93
CA HIS A 290 -7.82 -17.85 0.12
C HIS A 290 -7.57 -17.98 -1.39
N VAL A 291 -7.65 -19.20 -1.92
CA VAL A 291 -7.31 -19.49 -3.32
C VAL A 291 -8.42 -18.99 -4.24
N ALA A 292 -8.09 -18.09 -5.16
CA ALA A 292 -9.03 -17.62 -6.18
C ALA A 292 -9.34 -18.73 -7.19
N ARG A 293 -10.59 -19.15 -7.27
CA ARG A 293 -11.05 -20.23 -8.17
C ARG A 293 -11.79 -19.71 -9.40
N ALA A 294 -12.41 -18.55 -9.32
CA ALA A 294 -13.10 -17.90 -10.45
C ALA A 294 -13.18 -16.38 -10.25
N TRP A 295 -13.29 -15.64 -11.36
CA TRP A 295 -13.39 -14.18 -11.39
C TRP A 295 -14.61 -13.73 -12.19
N TYR A 296 -15.23 -12.63 -11.77
CA TYR A 296 -16.44 -12.10 -12.41
C TYR A 296 -16.33 -10.58 -12.56
N ASP A 297 -16.49 -10.11 -13.79
CA ASP A 297 -16.73 -8.70 -14.09
C ASP A 297 -18.22 -8.40 -13.92
N LEU A 298 -18.57 -7.59 -12.92
CA LEU A 298 -19.94 -7.17 -12.68
C LEU A 298 -20.24 -5.80 -13.34
N GLY A 299 -19.24 -5.19 -13.97
CA GLY A 299 -19.36 -3.94 -14.72
C GLY A 299 -19.15 -2.69 -13.87
N GLY A 300 -19.29 -1.53 -14.54
CA GLY A 300 -19.09 -0.21 -13.94
C GLY A 300 -20.35 0.47 -13.43
N GLY A 301 -21.47 -0.24 -13.28
CA GLY A 301 -22.71 0.33 -12.75
C GLY A 301 -22.69 0.46 -11.23
N LEU A 302 -23.41 1.44 -10.68
CA LEU A 302 -23.66 1.53 -9.22
C LEU A 302 -24.61 0.44 -8.72
N SER A 303 -25.31 -0.27 -9.60
CA SER A 303 -26.09 -1.45 -9.22
C SER A 303 -26.06 -2.46 -10.36
N GLY A 304 -26.22 -3.73 -10.01
CA GLY A 304 -26.17 -4.82 -10.97
C GLY A 304 -26.84 -6.08 -10.44
N THR A 305 -27.23 -6.95 -11.35
CA THR A 305 -27.75 -8.29 -11.04
C THR A 305 -27.22 -9.26 -12.08
N HIS A 306 -26.55 -10.31 -11.62
CA HIS A 306 -25.79 -11.25 -12.45
C HIS A 306 -26.10 -12.69 -12.05
N ASP A 307 -26.38 -13.53 -13.04
CA ASP A 307 -26.44 -14.98 -12.86
C ASP A 307 -25.01 -15.52 -12.84
N LEU A 308 -24.56 -16.08 -11.72
CA LEU A 308 -23.23 -16.64 -11.57
C LEU A 308 -23.27 -18.16 -11.42
N SER A 309 -22.29 -18.82 -12.03
CA SER A 309 -21.93 -20.21 -11.77
C SER A 309 -20.61 -20.23 -11.02
N LEU A 310 -20.65 -20.64 -9.75
CA LEU A 310 -19.48 -20.84 -8.91
C LEU A 310 -18.79 -22.15 -9.28
N PRO A 311 -17.45 -22.23 -9.16
CA PRO A 311 -16.74 -23.49 -9.27
C PRO A 311 -17.17 -24.44 -8.13
N GLY A 312 -17.02 -25.74 -8.36
CA GLY A 312 -17.06 -26.70 -7.26
C GLY A 312 -15.86 -26.47 -6.35
N ALA A 313 -16.05 -26.65 -5.04
CA ALA A 313 -14.92 -26.67 -4.12
C ALA A 313 -13.96 -27.81 -4.48
N TRP A 314 -12.67 -27.57 -4.30
CA TRP A 314 -11.61 -28.54 -4.45
C TRP A 314 -11.77 -29.69 -3.46
N ASP A 315 -12.08 -29.39 -2.20
CA ASP A 315 -12.29 -30.38 -1.16
C ASP A 315 -13.55 -30.13 -0.32
N ASP A 316 -13.43 -29.44 0.80
CA ASP A 316 -14.52 -29.14 1.72
C ASP A 316 -15.46 -28.09 1.09
N HIS A 317 -16.69 -27.95 1.58
CA HIS A 317 -17.62 -26.97 1.00
C HIS A 317 -17.38 -25.59 1.62
N ASP A 318 -16.33 -24.89 1.23
CA ASP A 318 -15.89 -23.62 1.82
C ASP A 318 -15.65 -22.52 0.77
N ILE A 319 -16.45 -22.52 -0.31
CA ILE A 319 -16.42 -21.45 -1.31
C ILE A 319 -17.06 -20.17 -0.76
N HIS A 320 -16.26 -19.12 -0.73
CA HIS A 320 -16.61 -17.76 -0.38
C HIS A 320 -16.76 -16.91 -1.65
N LEU A 321 -17.67 -15.95 -1.59
CA LEU A 321 -17.84 -14.94 -2.62
C LEU A 321 -17.27 -13.63 -2.08
N VAL A 322 -16.24 -13.12 -2.73
CA VAL A 322 -15.66 -11.81 -2.45
C VAL A 322 -16.23 -10.82 -3.46
N LEU A 323 -16.78 -9.71 -2.99
CA LEU A 323 -17.14 -8.55 -3.82
C LEU A 323 -16.23 -7.38 -3.45
N PHE A 324 -15.62 -6.75 -4.46
CA PHE A 324 -14.69 -5.65 -4.25
C PHE A 324 -14.84 -4.58 -5.33
N ILE A 325 -14.46 -3.35 -4.97
CA ILE A 325 -14.70 -2.17 -5.79
C ILE A 325 -13.35 -1.60 -6.23
N GLU A 326 -13.14 -1.61 -7.53
CA GLU A 326 -11.97 -1.04 -8.18
C GLU A 326 -12.25 0.37 -8.66
N TRP A 327 -11.21 1.18 -8.71
CA TRP A 327 -11.24 2.49 -9.35
C TRP A 327 -10.01 2.68 -10.24
N THR A 328 -10.19 3.46 -11.29
CA THR A 328 -9.12 3.89 -12.19
C THR A 328 -9.25 5.38 -12.47
N ASP A 329 -8.14 6.11 -12.41
CA ASP A 329 -8.08 7.53 -12.74
C ASP A 329 -7.94 7.75 -14.25
N LEU A 330 -9.00 8.26 -14.85
CA LEU A 330 -9.03 8.53 -16.29
C LEU A 330 -8.28 9.83 -16.66
N SER A 331 -7.84 10.64 -15.69
CA SER A 331 -6.98 11.80 -16.00
C SER A 331 -5.57 11.35 -16.41
N THR A 332 -5.15 10.17 -15.98
CA THR A 332 -3.86 9.59 -16.35
C THR A 332 -3.88 8.88 -17.71
N SER A 333 -5.06 8.56 -18.26
CA SER A 333 -5.17 8.04 -19.63
C SER A 333 -4.94 9.11 -20.72
N ASP A 334 -5.04 10.40 -20.38
CA ASP A 334 -4.87 11.52 -21.33
C ASP A 334 -3.40 11.87 -21.64
N ASN A 335 -2.42 11.27 -20.96
CA ASN A 335 -1.01 11.36 -21.37
C ASN A 335 -0.65 10.37 -22.50
N TYR A 336 -1.60 9.56 -22.93
CA TYR A 336 -1.62 9.00 -24.27
C TYR A 336 -2.43 9.97 -25.15
N PRO A 337 -1.90 10.50 -26.27
CA PRO A 337 -2.68 11.39 -27.12
C PRO A 337 -3.99 10.69 -27.48
N ALA A 338 -5.11 11.32 -27.11
CA ALA A 338 -6.46 10.92 -27.47
C ALA A 338 -6.51 10.62 -28.97
N GLY A 339 -6.41 9.33 -29.26
CA GLY A 339 -6.05 8.79 -30.56
C GLY A 339 -5.79 7.29 -30.50
N SER A 340 -6.44 6.55 -29.60
CA SER A 340 -6.51 5.08 -29.65
C SER A 340 -7.68 4.48 -28.88
N GLU A 341 -8.81 5.19 -28.75
CA GLU A 341 -10.13 4.59 -28.44
C GLU A 341 -10.79 4.08 -29.73
N ALA A 342 -10.04 3.32 -30.52
CA ALA A 342 -10.54 2.52 -31.63
C ALA A 342 -9.54 1.39 -31.91
N GLY A 343 -9.96 0.14 -31.70
CA GLY A 343 -9.25 -1.04 -32.21
C GLY A 343 -8.73 -2.01 -31.16
N MET A 344 -9.60 -2.52 -30.28
CA MET A 344 -9.54 -3.96 -30.04
C MET A 344 -10.14 -4.62 -31.29
N ASP A 345 -9.34 -5.45 -31.95
CA ASP A 345 -9.66 -6.34 -33.07
C ASP A 345 -9.93 -5.73 -34.45
N GLU A 346 -9.19 -4.69 -34.87
CA GLU A 346 -9.14 -4.38 -36.32
C GLU A 346 -8.06 -5.19 -37.04
N GLU A 347 -8.54 -6.12 -37.85
CA GLU A 347 -7.87 -6.65 -39.04
C GLU A 347 -7.14 -5.51 -39.76
N CYS A 348 -5.81 -5.57 -39.84
CA CYS A 348 -5.03 -4.48 -40.41
C CYS A 348 -5.03 -4.53 -41.94
N ALA A 349 -4.93 -3.38 -42.63
CA ALA A 349 -4.83 -3.39 -44.09
C ALA A 349 -3.38 -3.71 -44.52
N PRO A 350 -3.15 -4.61 -45.50
CA PRO A 350 -1.80 -4.91 -45.97
C PRO A 350 -1.05 -3.64 -46.39
N GLY A 351 0.08 -3.38 -45.72
CA GLY A 351 0.87 -2.16 -45.90
C GLY A 351 0.76 -1.12 -44.79
N ASP A 352 -0.14 -1.28 -43.82
CA ASP A 352 -0.21 -0.39 -42.65
C ASP A 352 1.04 -0.54 -41.77
N SER A 353 1.45 0.55 -41.10
CA SER A 353 2.58 0.53 -40.17
C SER A 353 2.30 1.29 -38.87
N LYS A 354 2.68 0.72 -37.73
CA LYS A 354 2.56 1.36 -36.41
C LYS A 354 3.82 1.13 -35.54
N PRO A 355 4.13 2.00 -34.57
CA PRO A 355 5.16 1.74 -33.56
C PRO A 355 4.78 0.52 -32.69
N SER A 356 5.76 -0.27 -32.26
CA SER A 356 5.53 -1.44 -31.38
C SER A 356 5.38 -1.10 -29.89
N GLY A 357 5.40 0.20 -29.54
CA GLY A 357 5.30 0.68 -28.15
C GLY A 357 6.58 0.61 -27.33
N ASP A 358 7.59 -0.16 -27.76
CA ASP A 358 8.90 -0.29 -27.11
C ASP A 358 9.91 0.82 -27.49
N GLY A 359 9.47 1.81 -28.26
CA GLY A 359 10.27 2.98 -28.63
C GLY A 359 11.30 2.76 -29.73
N CYS A 360 11.43 1.55 -30.29
CA CYS A 360 12.36 1.32 -31.41
C CYS A 360 11.87 0.36 -32.50
N ASN A 361 10.93 -0.54 -32.19
CA ASN A 361 10.41 -1.48 -33.16
C ASN A 361 9.18 -0.93 -33.89
N THR A 362 9.01 -1.37 -35.14
CA THR A 362 7.91 -0.98 -36.01
C THR A 362 7.18 -2.23 -36.49
N CYS A 363 5.85 -2.21 -36.37
CA CYS A 363 4.96 -3.24 -36.87
C CYS A 363 4.47 -2.86 -38.25
N THR A 364 4.44 -3.84 -39.16
CA THR A 364 3.87 -3.71 -40.50
C THR A 364 2.79 -4.76 -40.69
N CYS A 365 1.67 -4.40 -41.29
CA CYS A 365 0.61 -5.33 -41.57
C CYS A 365 0.90 -6.17 -42.81
N SER A 366 0.83 -7.49 -42.67
CA SER A 366 0.88 -8.44 -43.78
C SER A 366 -0.28 -9.42 -43.66
N SER A 367 -1.14 -9.48 -44.68
CA SER A 367 -2.27 -10.42 -44.74
C SER A 367 -3.20 -10.35 -43.52
N GLY A 368 -3.59 -9.15 -43.09
CA GLY A 368 -4.52 -8.94 -41.97
C GLY A 368 -3.91 -9.14 -40.59
N THR A 369 -2.62 -9.49 -40.51
CA THR A 369 -1.91 -9.73 -39.25
C THR A 369 -0.73 -8.78 -39.09
N TRP A 370 -0.50 -8.29 -37.87
CA TRP A 370 0.63 -7.45 -37.55
C TRP A 370 1.92 -8.28 -37.42
N ALA A 371 2.98 -7.88 -38.12
CA ALA A 371 4.32 -8.42 -37.98
C ALA A 371 5.29 -7.30 -37.57
N CYS A 372 5.95 -7.44 -36.42
CA CYS A 372 6.82 -6.41 -35.86
C CYS A 372 8.30 -6.76 -36.01
N THR A 373 9.14 -5.75 -36.16
CA THR A 373 10.60 -5.94 -36.06
C THR A 373 10.98 -6.30 -34.62
N GLU A 374 11.98 -7.15 -34.43
CA GLU A 374 12.54 -7.50 -33.11
C GLU A 374 13.98 -7.01 -32.98
N MET A 375 14.17 -5.70 -33.06
CA MET A 375 15.45 -5.06 -32.84
C MET A 375 15.61 -4.75 -31.35
N GLY A 376 16.82 -4.98 -30.80
CA GLY A 376 17.11 -4.60 -29.43
C GLY A 376 17.09 -3.09 -29.26
N CYS A 377 16.14 -2.57 -28.48
CA CYS A 377 16.06 -1.14 -28.18
C CYS A 377 17.17 -0.75 -27.20
N ALA A 378 17.99 0.23 -27.57
CA ALA A 378 18.96 0.82 -26.66
C ALA A 378 18.22 1.69 -25.64
N ALA A 379 18.56 1.56 -24.35
CA ALA A 379 18.07 2.47 -23.32
C ALA A 379 18.48 3.90 -23.69
N THR A 380 17.52 4.75 -24.03
CA THR A 380 17.78 6.17 -24.27
C THR A 380 18.04 6.86 -22.93
N PRO A 381 19.16 7.60 -22.79
CA PRO A 381 19.44 8.37 -21.59
C PRO A 381 18.88 9.79 -21.79
N GLU A 382 17.66 10.09 -21.33
CA GLU A 382 17.27 11.50 -21.12
C GLU A 382 15.98 11.67 -20.29
N GLN A 383 16.15 11.81 -18.97
CA GLN A 383 15.46 12.83 -18.17
C GLN A 383 16.47 13.28 -17.09
N GLY A 384 17.19 14.36 -17.39
CA GLY A 384 18.15 14.97 -16.48
C GLY A 384 17.44 15.67 -15.31
N ILE A 385 17.68 15.19 -14.10
CA ILE A 385 17.33 15.91 -12.87
C ILE A 385 18.33 17.09 -12.73
N PRO A 386 17.88 18.35 -12.60
CA PRO A 386 18.78 19.47 -12.39
C PRO A 386 19.47 19.36 -11.02
N ALA A 387 20.81 19.35 -11.04
CA ALA A 387 21.64 19.43 -9.86
C ALA A 387 21.52 20.82 -9.19
N ALA A 388 20.62 20.94 -8.22
CA ALA A 388 20.57 22.10 -7.32
C ALA A 388 20.14 21.68 -5.92
N SER A 389 21.12 21.42 -5.03
CA SER A 389 21.09 21.75 -3.59
C SER A 389 22.19 21.04 -2.78
N VAL A 390 23.46 21.19 -3.19
CA VAL A 390 24.61 20.79 -2.35
C VAL A 390 25.54 21.98 -2.16
N THR A 391 25.07 23.07 -1.54
CA THR A 391 25.94 24.19 -1.12
C THR A 391 25.43 25.00 0.08
N ALA A 392 24.52 24.46 0.92
CA ALA A 392 23.98 25.20 2.07
C ALA A 392 24.33 24.65 3.47
N THR A 393 25.23 23.67 3.59
CA THR A 393 25.59 23.06 4.89
C THR A 393 27.04 23.25 5.34
N LEU A 394 27.93 23.82 4.51
CA LEU A 394 29.32 24.07 4.91
C LEU A 394 29.56 25.44 5.61
N SER A 395 28.61 26.37 5.55
CA SER A 395 28.81 27.75 6.05
C SER A 395 28.45 27.96 7.53
N LEU A 396 27.74 27.00 8.18
CA LEU A 396 27.41 27.10 9.61
C LEU A 396 28.42 26.41 10.55
N PHE A 397 29.25 25.49 10.05
CA PHE A 397 30.26 24.83 10.89
C PHE A 397 31.50 25.70 11.18
N VAL A 398 31.81 26.66 10.29
CA VAL A 398 32.98 27.53 10.46
C VAL A 398 32.73 28.65 11.48
N LEU A 399 31.48 29.10 11.66
CA LEU A 399 31.16 30.16 12.63
C LEU A 399 31.12 29.65 14.09
N ALA A 400 30.78 28.38 14.30
CA ALA A 400 30.72 27.78 15.64
C ALA A 400 32.10 27.50 16.26
N CYS A 401 33.12 27.19 15.44
CA CYS A 401 34.48 26.94 15.94
C CYS A 401 35.24 28.21 16.34
N MET A 402 34.92 29.38 15.78
CA MET A 402 35.60 30.64 16.14
C MET A 402 35.12 31.26 17.46
N VAL A 403 33.95 30.87 17.97
CA VAL A 403 33.41 31.39 19.23
C VAL A 403 33.95 30.61 20.44
N HIS A 404 34.34 29.35 20.29
CA HIS A 404 34.85 28.53 21.40
C HIS A 404 36.33 28.78 21.76
N THR A 405 37.15 29.30 20.85
CA THR A 405 38.59 29.53 21.12
C THR A 405 38.90 30.86 21.82
N LYS A 406 37.94 31.81 21.88
CA LYS A 406 38.13 33.08 22.63
C LYS A 406 37.77 33.02 24.12
N ALA A 407 37.13 31.96 24.59
CA ALA A 407 36.65 31.87 25.97
C ALA A 407 37.63 31.17 26.95
N GLN A 408 38.71 30.54 26.48
CA GLN A 408 39.68 29.83 27.34
C GLN A 408 41.01 30.58 27.60
N ALA A 409 41.19 31.80 27.09
CA ALA A 409 42.45 32.55 27.26
C ALA A 409 42.46 33.56 28.43
N SER A 410 41.48 33.55 29.33
CA SER A 410 41.45 34.49 30.47
C SER A 410 40.97 33.81 31.75
N LYS A 411 41.91 33.17 32.48
CA LYS A 411 41.98 33.04 33.95
C LYS A 411 43.11 32.10 34.36
N HIS A 412 44.30 32.65 34.57
CA HIS A 412 45.24 32.14 35.57
C HIS A 412 45.47 33.27 36.59
N PRO A 413 45.32 33.04 37.91
CA PRO A 413 45.61 34.04 38.92
C PRO A 413 47.10 33.98 39.30
N HIS A 414 47.79 35.12 39.21
CA HIS A 414 49.08 35.33 39.86
C HIS A 414 48.86 35.54 41.37
N ARG A 415 49.65 34.82 42.16
CA ARG A 415 49.84 34.99 43.59
C ARG A 415 51.13 35.82 43.73
N GLU A 416 51.05 36.98 44.38
CA GLU A 416 52.23 37.70 44.88
C GLU A 416 52.32 37.51 46.39
N ASP A 417 53.56 37.53 46.87
CA ASP A 417 53.98 37.51 48.28
C ASP A 417 53.41 38.69 49.08
#